data_AF-A0A4U5X6L6-F1
#
_entry.id   AF-A0A4U5X6L6-F1
#
_cell.length_a   1.000
_cell.length_b   1.000
_cell.length_c   1.000
_cell.angle_alpha   90.00
_cell.angle_beta   90.00
_cell.angle_gamma   90.00
#
_symmetry.space_group_name_H-M   'P 1'
#
loop_
_entity.id
_entity.type
_entity.pdbx_description
1 polymer ?
#
loop_
_entity_poly.entity_id
_entity_poly.type
_entity_poly.pdbx_seq_one_letter_code
_entity_poly.pdbx_strand_id
1 'polypeptide(L)'
;MTTTSAPVSPPPTGQASQRVSQSVFDGSLLRVILLVDVHDGAQQQFLEAYEQLCKQVASVPGHVSEQLCQSIENPSQWLVTSEWESALPFLTWVNSEEHVRMVQPLHGCVRDTRSLRFHVVREVGGSGTQAGKGTLQAAPRIGDGVIRHALTFTVKPGSEETVAKILADYASPDPRVDDTTRLCRTSLFLHGNRVVRAIEVRGDLLAALRHVARQPEVRAVEEAINPYLEQDRDLDDPDSARVFFTRAALPAVHHVTVEQEDPTARRHALFYPARPECGMRLAEELARHDEAAADDPSSPVLSSTIFQRDDVVVRLLDVRVGLDDAGLGRCLGLSGAARVRELTTLLDGPDAVGVQDGDLPRIVELARMRAVTDRRSPQG
;
A
#
# COMPACT_ATOMS: atom_id res chain seq x y z
N MET A 1 -4.62 62.51 6.28
CA MET A 1 -3.69 61.42 6.64
C MET A 1 -4.37 60.12 6.29
N THR A 2 -4.00 59.54 5.16
CA THR A 2 -4.50 58.28 4.62
C THR A 2 -3.62 57.15 5.15
N THR A 3 -4.19 56.27 5.96
CA THR A 3 -3.51 55.06 6.47
C THR A 3 -3.66 53.94 5.46
N THR A 4 -2.58 53.70 4.73
CA THR A 4 -2.38 52.58 3.80
C THR A 4 -2.44 51.25 4.55
N SER A 5 -3.40 50.39 4.20
CA SER A 5 -3.47 49.00 4.64
C SER A 5 -2.31 48.20 4.06
N ALA A 6 -1.60 47.47 4.92
CA ALA A 6 -0.56 46.52 4.53
C ALA A 6 -1.18 45.27 3.86
N PRO A 7 -0.50 44.65 2.89
CA PRO A 7 -1.01 43.48 2.20
C PRO A 7 -1.03 42.26 3.14
N VAL A 8 -2.14 41.51 3.09
CA VAL A 8 -2.29 40.20 3.72
C VAL A 8 -1.27 39.25 3.10
N SER A 9 -0.41 38.67 3.93
CA SER A 9 0.53 37.62 3.50
C SER A 9 -0.22 36.42 2.91
N PRO A 10 0.27 35.80 1.83
CA PRO A 10 -0.31 34.57 1.32
C PRO A 10 -0.18 33.44 2.38
N PRO A 11 -1.12 32.48 2.42
CA PRO A 11 -1.04 31.34 3.33
C PRO A 11 0.22 30.51 3.03
N PRO A 12 0.77 29.80 4.04
CA PRO A 12 1.91 28.92 3.82
C PRO A 12 1.56 27.85 2.78
N THR A 13 2.41 27.76 1.75
CA THR A 13 2.42 26.71 0.73
C THR A 13 2.61 25.35 1.38
N GLY A 14 1.52 24.62 1.57
CA GLY A 14 1.52 23.27 2.12
C GLY A 14 0.14 22.61 2.08
N GLN A 15 -0.72 23.04 1.15
CA GLN A 15 -1.97 22.33 0.89
C GLN A 15 -1.61 21.11 0.04
N ALA A 16 -1.70 19.91 0.63
CA ALA A 16 -1.64 18.67 -0.12
C ALA A 16 -2.62 18.77 -1.30
N SER A 17 -2.18 18.35 -2.49
CA SER A 17 -3.02 18.43 -3.68
C SER A 17 -4.36 17.75 -3.43
N GLN A 18 -5.46 18.37 -3.89
CA GLN A 18 -6.81 17.79 -3.80
C GLN A 18 -6.90 16.45 -4.53
N ARG A 19 -5.93 16.14 -5.39
CA ARG A 19 -5.77 14.91 -6.16
C ARG A 19 -5.15 13.76 -5.37
N VAL A 20 -4.63 14.01 -4.16
CA VAL A 20 -4.06 12.97 -3.29
C VAL A 20 -5.16 12.33 -2.45
N SER A 21 -5.64 11.19 -2.89
CA SER A 21 -6.67 10.42 -2.19
C SER A 21 -6.12 9.59 -1.03
N GLN A 22 -4.84 9.21 -1.08
CA GLN A 22 -4.17 8.43 -0.03
C GLN A 22 -2.69 8.83 0.08
N SER A 23 -2.21 9.09 1.29
CA SER A 23 -0.78 9.25 1.55
C SER A 23 -0.49 8.92 3.01
N VAL A 24 0.67 8.32 3.27
CA VAL A 24 1.19 8.05 4.63
C VAL A 24 2.27 9.06 5.04
N PHE A 25 2.67 9.95 4.13
CA PHE A 25 3.82 10.84 4.27
C PHE A 25 3.48 12.20 4.90
N ASP A 26 2.23 12.44 5.27
CA ASP A 26 1.82 13.73 5.85
C ASP A 26 2.08 13.83 7.37
N GLY A 27 2.61 12.77 7.99
CA GLY A 27 2.90 12.75 9.43
C GLY A 27 1.66 12.85 10.32
N SER A 28 0.48 12.59 9.77
CA SER A 28 -0.77 12.66 10.51
C SER A 28 -0.91 11.48 11.46
N LEU A 29 -1.44 11.72 12.66
CA LEU A 29 -1.80 10.69 13.63
C LEU A 29 -2.63 9.60 12.96
N LEU A 30 -2.22 8.35 13.17
CA LEU A 30 -2.93 7.18 12.68
C LEU A 30 -3.66 6.51 13.84
N ARG A 31 -4.96 6.27 13.66
CA ARG A 31 -5.76 5.40 14.49
C ARG A 31 -6.12 4.14 13.72
N VAL A 32 -5.77 2.99 14.29
CA VAL A 32 -6.09 1.67 13.77
C VAL A 32 -7.19 1.08 14.63
N ILE A 33 -8.26 0.65 13.97
CA ILE A 33 -9.39 -0.04 14.58
C ILE A 33 -9.30 -1.49 14.10
N LEU A 34 -9.09 -2.42 15.02
CA LEU A 34 -9.09 -3.84 14.75
C LEU A 34 -10.32 -4.47 15.40
N LEU A 35 -11.29 -4.84 14.57
CA LEU A 35 -12.44 -5.64 15.00
C LEU A 35 -12.01 -7.09 15.03
N VAL A 36 -12.32 -7.78 16.13
CA VAL A 36 -11.89 -9.15 16.39
C VAL A 36 -13.11 -9.99 16.76
N ASP A 37 -13.29 -11.12 16.08
CA ASP A 37 -14.24 -12.16 16.46
C ASP A 37 -13.49 -13.30 17.15
N VAL A 38 -13.78 -13.53 18.42
CA VAL A 38 -13.10 -14.52 19.27
C VAL A 38 -13.91 -15.81 19.32
N HIS A 39 -13.25 -16.95 19.28
CA HIS A 39 -13.89 -18.26 19.43
C HIS A 39 -14.64 -18.36 20.76
N ASP A 40 -15.80 -19.03 20.74
CA ASP A 40 -16.62 -19.20 21.94
C ASP A 40 -15.85 -20.04 22.97
N GLY A 41 -15.72 -19.51 24.20
CA GLY A 41 -14.92 -20.12 25.26
C GLY A 41 -13.44 -19.73 25.27
N ALA A 42 -12.95 -19.02 24.26
CA ALA A 42 -11.56 -18.59 24.16
C ALA A 42 -11.31 -17.14 24.66
N GLN A 43 -12.33 -16.47 25.21
CA GLN A 43 -12.27 -15.05 25.60
C GLN A 43 -11.17 -14.77 26.63
N GLN A 44 -11.01 -15.62 27.65
CA GLN A 44 -9.98 -15.44 28.67
C GLN A 44 -8.57 -15.63 28.09
N GLN A 45 -8.39 -16.64 27.23
CA GLN A 45 -7.13 -16.87 26.53
C GLN A 45 -6.77 -15.69 25.62
N PHE A 46 -7.77 -15.13 24.90
CA PHE A 46 -7.59 -13.94 24.08
C PHE A 46 -7.17 -12.74 24.93
N LEU A 47 -7.83 -12.49 26.06
CA LEU A 47 -7.49 -11.38 26.96
C LEU A 47 -6.03 -11.48 27.46
N GLU A 48 -5.62 -12.65 27.93
CA GLU A 48 -4.25 -12.88 28.43
C GLU A 48 -3.20 -12.73 27.33
N ALA A 49 -3.47 -13.28 26.15
CA ALA A 49 -2.58 -13.14 24.99
C ALA A 49 -2.48 -11.69 24.52
N TYR A 50 -3.60 -10.96 24.52
CA TYR A 50 -3.64 -9.56 24.12
C TYR A 50 -2.92 -8.64 25.12
N GLU A 51 -3.07 -8.88 26.43
CA GLU A 51 -2.31 -8.13 27.45
C GLU A 51 -0.79 -8.30 27.30
N GLN A 52 -0.34 -9.49 26.91
CA GLN A 52 1.07 -9.73 26.59
C GLN A 52 1.50 -8.98 25.32
N LEU A 53 0.65 -8.97 24.29
CA LEU A 53 0.88 -8.20 23.06
C LEU A 53 1.02 -6.70 23.36
N CYS A 54 0.11 -6.10 24.15
CA CYS A 54 0.18 -4.68 24.52
C CYS A 54 1.50 -4.29 25.20
N LYS A 55 2.04 -5.15 26.07
CA LYS A 55 3.33 -4.90 26.73
C LYS A 55 4.48 -4.83 25.73
N GLN A 56 4.40 -5.60 24.66
CA GLN A 56 5.41 -5.61 23.59
C GLN A 56 5.22 -4.43 22.65
N VAL A 57 3.98 -4.19 22.18
CA VAL A 57 3.61 -3.07 21.30
C VAL A 57 3.94 -1.71 21.91
N ALA A 58 3.82 -1.55 23.23
CA ALA A 58 4.20 -0.33 23.94
C ALA A 58 5.67 0.10 23.74
N SER A 59 6.56 -0.83 23.38
CA SER A 59 7.97 -0.55 23.08
C SER A 59 8.25 -0.27 21.59
N VAL A 60 7.26 -0.45 20.72
CA VAL A 60 7.42 -0.24 19.28
C VAL A 60 7.53 1.26 18.99
N PRO A 61 8.55 1.69 18.23
CA PRO A 61 8.69 3.10 17.85
C PRO A 61 7.42 3.66 17.22
N GLY A 62 7.02 4.85 17.63
CA GLY A 62 5.86 5.56 17.11
C GLY A 62 4.50 5.08 17.61
N HIS A 63 4.43 4.01 18.41
CA HIS A 63 3.20 3.64 19.10
C HIS A 63 2.85 4.68 20.19
N VAL A 64 1.56 5.02 20.32
CA VAL A 64 1.04 6.03 21.24
C VAL A 64 0.16 5.41 22.32
N SER A 65 -0.86 4.63 21.95
CA SER A 65 -1.82 4.06 22.90
C SER A 65 -2.50 2.80 22.36
N GLU A 66 -2.95 1.93 23.27
CA GLU A 66 -3.81 0.79 22.98
C GLU A 66 -5.06 0.83 23.88
N GLN A 67 -6.20 0.44 23.33
CA GLN A 67 -7.42 0.21 24.08
C GLN A 67 -8.11 -1.06 23.58
N LEU A 68 -8.47 -1.94 24.50
CA LEU A 68 -9.28 -3.12 24.25
C LEU A 68 -10.69 -2.92 24.80
N CYS A 69 -11.68 -3.19 23.95
CA CYS A 69 -13.09 -3.12 24.25
C CYS A 69 -13.75 -4.45 23.91
N GLN A 70 -14.75 -4.84 24.70
CA GLN A 70 -15.65 -5.95 24.39
C GLN A 70 -17.03 -5.38 24.07
N SER A 71 -17.72 -5.96 23.09
CA SER A 71 -19.11 -5.59 22.78
C SER A 71 -20.04 -5.95 23.93
N ILE A 72 -20.95 -5.03 24.27
CA ILE A 72 -21.99 -5.26 25.28
C ILE A 72 -23.15 -6.13 24.74
N GLU A 73 -23.26 -6.27 23.41
CA GLU A 73 -24.35 -6.99 22.75
C GLU A 73 -23.92 -8.42 22.35
N ASN A 74 -22.65 -8.58 21.97
CA ASN A 74 -22.09 -9.86 21.54
C ASN A 74 -20.72 -10.09 22.20
N PRO A 75 -20.64 -10.93 23.25
CA PRO A 75 -19.39 -11.17 23.99
C PRO A 75 -18.23 -11.77 23.17
N SER A 76 -18.51 -12.31 21.98
CA SER A 76 -17.48 -12.83 21.06
C SER A 76 -16.87 -11.72 20.19
N GLN A 77 -17.48 -10.53 20.14
CA GLN A 77 -16.97 -9.38 19.40
C GLN A 77 -16.17 -8.43 20.27
N TRP A 78 -14.95 -8.12 19.83
CA TRP A 78 -14.01 -7.25 20.49
C TRP A 78 -13.52 -6.16 19.53
N LEU A 79 -13.10 -5.03 20.10
CA LEU A 79 -12.56 -3.89 19.38
C LEU A 79 -11.24 -3.50 20.03
N VAL A 80 -10.21 -3.43 19.20
CA VAL A 80 -8.91 -2.86 19.54
C VAL A 80 -8.78 -1.49 18.87
N THR A 81 -8.42 -0.48 19.66
CA THR A 81 -8.07 0.86 19.16
C THR A 81 -6.60 1.12 19.46
N SER A 82 -5.79 1.18 18.42
CA SER A 82 -4.35 1.40 18.48
C SER A 82 -4.00 2.74 17.84
N GLU A 83 -3.27 3.58 18.55
CA GLU A 83 -2.85 4.91 18.08
C GLU A 83 -1.36 4.97 17.84
N TRP A 84 -0.99 5.65 16.75
CA TRP A 84 0.38 5.79 16.29
C TRP A 84 0.66 7.24 15.90
N GLU A 85 1.90 7.67 16.11
CA GLU A 85 2.33 9.04 15.81
C GLU A 85 2.14 9.39 14.32
N SER A 86 2.25 8.38 13.46
CA SER A 86 1.90 8.45 12.04
C SER A 86 1.68 7.05 11.45
N ALA A 87 1.30 6.99 10.16
CA ALA A 87 1.12 5.72 9.47
C ALA A 87 2.43 4.96 9.22
N LEU A 88 3.57 5.65 9.15
CA LEU A 88 4.85 5.04 8.80
C LEU A 88 5.35 4.03 9.85
N PRO A 89 5.47 4.35 11.15
CA PRO A 89 5.92 3.38 12.14
C PRO A 89 5.00 2.17 12.25
N PHE A 90 3.68 2.39 12.11
CA PHE A 90 2.70 1.30 12.07
C PHE A 90 2.94 0.36 10.88
N LEU A 91 3.11 0.90 9.66
CA LEU A 91 3.35 0.09 8.47
C LEU A 91 4.69 -0.67 8.56
N THR A 92 5.73 -0.05 9.11
CA THR A 92 7.00 -0.73 9.37
C THR A 92 6.81 -1.91 10.33
N TRP A 93 6.09 -1.69 11.43
CA TRP A 93 5.84 -2.73 12.42
C TRP A 93 4.94 -3.86 11.89
N VAL A 94 3.77 -3.55 11.32
CA VAL A 94 2.77 -4.57 10.91
C VAL A 94 3.29 -5.50 9.80
N ASN A 95 4.27 -5.05 9.02
CA ASN A 95 4.89 -5.85 7.97
C ASN A 95 6.18 -6.57 8.44
N SER A 96 6.58 -6.45 9.70
CA SER A 96 7.81 -7.04 10.23
C SER A 96 7.65 -8.50 10.68
N GLU A 97 8.76 -9.24 10.71
CA GLU A 97 8.84 -10.57 11.37
C GLU A 97 8.63 -10.48 12.89
N GLU A 98 8.84 -9.31 13.48
CA GLU A 98 8.53 -9.06 14.88
C GLU A 98 7.02 -9.11 15.11
N HIS A 99 6.23 -8.39 14.31
CA HIS A 99 4.77 -8.43 14.37
C HIS A 99 4.23 -9.85 14.17
N VAL A 100 4.72 -10.60 13.17
CA VAL A 100 4.32 -12.01 12.94
C VAL A 100 4.47 -12.86 14.20
N ARG A 101 5.60 -12.71 14.91
CA ARG A 101 5.86 -13.42 16.18
C ARG A 101 4.96 -12.91 17.30
N MET A 102 4.75 -11.60 17.41
CA MET A 102 3.92 -10.98 18.44
C MET A 102 2.46 -11.46 18.37
N VAL A 103 1.87 -11.55 17.17
CA VAL A 103 0.44 -11.90 17.03
C VAL A 103 0.16 -13.40 17.04
N GLN A 104 1.19 -14.25 16.90
CA GLN A 104 1.04 -15.71 16.87
C GLN A 104 0.16 -16.27 18.01
N PRO A 105 0.28 -15.84 19.28
CA PRO A 105 -0.55 -16.37 20.36
C PRO A 105 -2.05 -16.10 20.20
N LEU A 106 -2.43 -15.09 19.41
CA LEU A 106 -3.84 -14.75 19.16
C LEU A 106 -4.49 -15.69 18.12
N HIS A 107 -3.71 -16.42 17.33
CA HIS A 107 -4.21 -17.19 16.19
C HIS A 107 -5.19 -18.30 16.62
N GLY A 108 -4.91 -18.94 17.75
CA GLY A 108 -5.73 -20.05 18.25
C GLY A 108 -7.06 -19.63 18.89
N CYS A 109 -7.23 -18.35 19.24
CA CYS A 109 -8.45 -17.85 19.90
C CYS A 109 -9.28 -16.92 19.00
N VAL A 110 -8.74 -16.45 17.88
CA VAL A 110 -9.41 -15.51 16.98
C VAL A 110 -9.94 -16.21 15.74
N ARG A 111 -11.25 -16.10 15.53
CA ARG A 111 -11.96 -16.62 14.36
C ARG A 111 -11.78 -15.73 13.13
N ASP A 112 -11.92 -14.42 13.32
CA ASP A 112 -11.80 -13.45 12.25
C ASP A 112 -11.29 -12.09 12.77
N THR A 113 -10.65 -11.33 11.87
CA THR A 113 -10.21 -9.96 12.12
C THR A 113 -10.51 -9.05 10.94
N ARG A 114 -10.81 -7.80 11.26
CA ARG A 114 -10.96 -6.71 10.30
C ARG A 114 -10.20 -5.48 10.79
N SER A 115 -9.15 -5.12 10.05
CA SER A 115 -8.33 -3.94 10.35
C SER A 115 -8.78 -2.75 9.50
N LEU A 116 -9.12 -1.65 10.15
CA LEU A 116 -9.47 -0.37 9.57
C LEU A 116 -8.47 0.69 10.04
N ARG A 117 -8.16 1.65 9.17
CA ARG A 117 -7.08 2.63 9.39
C ARG A 117 -7.59 4.02 9.08
N PHE A 118 -7.38 4.95 10.00
CA PHE A 118 -7.91 6.31 9.92
C PHE A 118 -6.85 7.31 10.32
N HIS A 119 -6.64 8.34 9.50
CA HIS A 119 -5.94 9.53 9.98
C HIS A 119 -6.89 10.37 10.83
N VAL A 120 -6.38 10.93 11.92
CA VAL A 120 -7.18 11.78 12.80
C VAL A 120 -7.28 13.19 12.19
N VAL A 121 -8.49 13.58 11.78
CA VAL A 121 -8.73 14.88 11.12
C VAL A 121 -9.03 15.97 12.15
N ARG A 122 -9.89 15.70 13.14
CA ARG A 122 -10.27 16.65 14.19
C ARG A 122 -10.57 15.87 15.47
N GLU A 123 -10.25 16.48 16.61
CA GLU A 123 -10.65 16.03 17.93
C GLU A 123 -11.56 17.07 18.57
N VAL A 124 -12.61 16.62 19.25
CA VAL A 124 -13.59 17.51 19.90
C VAL A 124 -13.59 17.20 21.39
N GLY A 125 -13.41 18.23 22.22
CA GLY A 125 -13.64 18.12 23.68
C GLY A 125 -12.45 17.71 24.56
N GLY A 126 -11.21 17.80 24.07
CA GLY A 126 -10.03 17.60 24.93
C GLY A 126 -9.79 18.79 25.87
N SER A 127 -9.94 18.60 27.18
CA SER A 127 -9.29 19.47 28.17
C SER A 127 -7.79 19.39 27.91
N GLY A 128 -7.17 20.51 27.54
CA GLY A 128 -5.80 20.54 27.04
C GLY A 128 -4.79 19.92 28.01
N THR A 129 -4.46 18.64 27.83
CA THR A 129 -3.18 18.01 28.19
C THR A 129 -3.06 16.62 27.55
N GLN A 130 -3.00 16.55 26.22
CA GLN A 130 -2.19 15.51 25.58
C GLN A 130 -1.35 16.19 24.51
N ALA A 131 -0.09 16.42 24.84
CA ALA A 131 0.95 16.63 23.85
C ALA A 131 1.14 15.30 23.09
N GLY A 132 0.17 14.92 22.26
CA GLY A 132 0.32 13.86 21.28
C GLY A 132 1.37 14.34 20.27
N LYS A 133 2.43 13.57 20.09
CA LYS A 133 3.57 13.96 19.23
C LYS A 133 3.22 14.07 17.73
N GLY A 134 2.06 13.57 17.31
CA GLY A 134 1.64 13.57 15.92
C GLY A 134 0.79 14.78 15.54
N THR A 135 0.82 15.13 14.26
CA THR A 135 -0.01 16.22 13.72
C THR A 135 -1.38 15.70 13.30
N LEU A 136 -2.41 16.55 13.29
CA LEU A 136 -3.71 16.18 12.72
C LEU A 136 -3.66 16.34 11.20
N GLN A 137 -4.47 15.55 10.49
CA GLN A 137 -4.62 15.72 9.05
C GLN A 137 -5.17 17.13 8.75
N ALA A 138 -4.43 17.89 7.95
CA ALA A 138 -4.70 19.31 7.73
C ALA A 138 -6.07 19.55 7.07
N ALA A 139 -6.38 18.76 6.04
CA ALA A 139 -7.61 18.85 5.25
C ALA A 139 -8.16 17.45 4.92
N PRO A 140 -9.48 17.28 4.78
CA PRO A 140 -10.07 16.05 4.27
C PRO A 140 -9.52 15.67 2.88
N ARG A 141 -9.31 14.38 2.64
CA ARG A 141 -8.95 13.84 1.33
C ARG A 141 -10.21 13.37 0.61
N ILE A 142 -10.29 13.63 -0.69
CA ILE A 142 -11.34 13.10 -1.56
C ILE A 142 -10.72 11.92 -2.31
N GLY A 143 -11.41 10.79 -2.34
CA GLY A 143 -10.92 9.58 -2.96
C GLY A 143 -12.04 8.76 -3.60
N ASP A 144 -11.65 7.78 -4.39
CA ASP A 144 -12.53 6.94 -5.20
C ASP A 144 -13.13 5.74 -4.44
N GLY A 145 -12.86 5.63 -3.14
CA GLY A 145 -13.31 4.53 -2.30
C GLY A 145 -12.68 3.18 -2.65
N VAL A 146 -11.55 3.18 -3.38
CA VAL A 146 -10.83 1.96 -3.77
C VAL A 146 -9.59 1.76 -2.90
N ILE A 147 -9.57 0.64 -2.19
CA ILE A 147 -8.40 0.15 -1.46
C ILE A 147 -7.41 -0.46 -2.45
N ARG A 148 -6.17 -0.01 -2.37
CA ARG A 148 -5.06 -0.47 -3.21
C ARG A 148 -4.08 -1.25 -2.38
N HIS A 149 -3.78 -2.46 -2.81
CA HIS A 149 -2.78 -3.32 -2.17
C HIS A 149 -2.01 -4.09 -3.22
N ALA A 150 -0.75 -4.42 -2.94
CA ALA A 150 0.01 -5.32 -3.78
C ALA A 150 0.52 -6.50 -2.96
N LEU A 151 0.74 -7.63 -3.63
CA LEU A 151 1.48 -8.75 -3.12
C LEU A 151 2.72 -8.94 -3.97
N THR A 152 3.87 -9.23 -3.36
CA THR A 152 5.10 -9.58 -4.06
C THR A 152 5.64 -10.92 -3.59
N PHE A 153 6.15 -11.70 -4.53
CA PHE A 153 6.83 -12.96 -4.25
C PHE A 153 7.91 -13.21 -5.31
N THR A 154 8.88 -14.04 -4.94
CA THR A 154 10.00 -14.39 -5.82
C THR A 154 9.84 -15.81 -6.35
N VAL A 155 10.11 -15.99 -7.64
CA VAL A 155 10.11 -17.29 -8.30
C VAL A 155 11.54 -17.77 -8.52
N LYS A 156 11.72 -19.09 -8.62
CA LYS A 156 13.01 -19.72 -8.87
C LYS A 156 13.58 -19.20 -10.21
N PRO A 157 14.87 -18.80 -10.27
CA PRO A 157 15.48 -18.38 -11.51
C PRO A 157 15.29 -19.39 -12.64
N GLY A 158 14.92 -18.92 -13.83
CA GLY A 158 14.63 -19.75 -15.01
C GLY A 158 13.19 -20.25 -15.12
N SER A 159 12.33 -19.97 -14.13
CA SER A 159 10.90 -20.32 -14.16
C SER A 159 9.99 -19.16 -14.60
N GLU A 160 10.54 -17.98 -14.90
CA GLU A 160 9.82 -16.72 -15.09
C GLU A 160 8.80 -16.83 -16.23
N GLU A 161 9.20 -17.39 -17.37
CA GLU A 161 8.30 -17.56 -18.52
C GLU A 161 7.19 -18.59 -18.27
N THR A 162 7.47 -19.64 -17.50
CA THR A 162 6.47 -20.63 -17.13
C THR A 162 5.44 -20.01 -16.19
N VAL A 163 5.89 -19.29 -15.16
CA VAL A 163 5.02 -18.59 -14.22
C VAL A 163 4.22 -17.49 -14.91
N ALA A 164 4.82 -16.73 -15.83
CA ALA A 164 4.11 -15.72 -16.60
C ALA A 164 2.91 -16.30 -17.36
N LYS A 165 3.09 -17.46 -18.02
CA LYS A 165 2.01 -18.14 -18.75
C LYS A 165 0.89 -18.60 -17.81
N ILE A 166 1.26 -19.25 -16.70
CA ILE A 166 0.29 -19.71 -15.69
C ILE A 166 -0.56 -18.53 -15.17
N LEU A 167 0.08 -17.39 -14.88
CA LEU A 167 -0.58 -16.19 -14.36
C LEU A 167 -1.37 -15.39 -15.42
N ALA A 168 -1.02 -15.52 -16.71
CA ALA A 168 -1.71 -14.86 -17.80
C ALA A 168 -3.02 -15.56 -18.19
N ASP A 169 -3.04 -16.90 -18.18
CA ASP A 169 -4.05 -17.68 -18.91
C ASP A 169 -5.25 -18.15 -18.06
N TYR A 170 -5.30 -17.83 -16.77
CA TYR A 170 -6.37 -18.30 -15.90
C TYR A 170 -7.66 -17.49 -16.01
N ALA A 171 -8.79 -18.17 -15.77
CA ALA A 171 -10.12 -17.56 -15.77
C ALA A 171 -10.24 -16.50 -14.67
N SER A 172 -10.89 -15.38 -14.96
CA SER A 172 -11.10 -14.34 -13.94
C SER A 172 -12.06 -14.86 -12.87
N PRO A 173 -11.72 -14.71 -11.58
CA PRO A 173 -12.61 -15.08 -10.49
C PRO A 173 -13.88 -14.21 -10.50
N ASP A 174 -14.96 -14.69 -9.88
CA ASP A 174 -16.11 -13.84 -9.57
C ASP A 174 -15.63 -12.69 -8.68
N PRO A 175 -15.77 -11.43 -9.15
CA PRO A 175 -15.28 -10.29 -8.39
C PRO A 175 -16.22 -9.87 -7.25
N ARG A 176 -17.49 -10.29 -7.23
CA ARG A 176 -18.49 -9.83 -6.25
C ARG A 176 -18.46 -10.71 -5.00
N VAL A 177 -18.07 -10.11 -3.88
CA VAL A 177 -18.08 -10.78 -2.57
C VAL A 177 -19.44 -10.65 -1.91
N ASP A 178 -19.94 -9.42 -1.86
CA ASP A 178 -21.24 -9.05 -1.28
C ASP A 178 -21.75 -7.75 -1.95
N ASP A 179 -22.76 -7.11 -1.37
CA ASP A 179 -23.36 -5.87 -1.90
C ASP A 179 -22.43 -4.64 -1.81
N THR A 180 -21.41 -4.70 -0.96
CA THR A 180 -20.51 -3.59 -0.63
C THR A 180 -19.05 -3.86 -0.98
N THR A 181 -18.68 -5.13 -1.15
CA THR A 181 -17.30 -5.57 -1.35
C THR A 181 -17.13 -6.21 -2.73
N ARG A 182 -16.16 -5.70 -3.48
CA ARG A 182 -15.86 -6.17 -4.84
C ARG A 182 -14.39 -6.01 -5.20
N LEU A 183 -13.83 -7.01 -5.86
CA LEU A 183 -12.56 -6.90 -6.58
C LEU A 183 -12.77 -6.03 -7.83
N CYS A 184 -12.08 -4.91 -7.94
CA CYS A 184 -12.21 -3.96 -9.05
C CYS A 184 -11.22 -4.25 -10.19
N ARG A 185 -9.95 -4.53 -9.84
CA ARG A 185 -8.88 -4.74 -10.82
C ARG A 185 -7.78 -5.63 -10.22
N THR A 186 -7.21 -6.49 -11.04
CA THR A 186 -6.00 -7.27 -10.70
C THR A 186 -5.00 -7.14 -11.84
N SER A 187 -3.82 -6.63 -11.52
CA SER A 187 -2.73 -6.45 -12.47
C SER A 187 -1.49 -7.21 -11.99
N LEU A 188 -0.86 -7.98 -12.87
CA LEU A 188 0.35 -8.75 -12.55
C LEU A 188 1.51 -8.29 -13.42
N PHE A 189 2.67 -8.13 -12.78
CA PHE A 189 3.89 -7.68 -13.41
C PHE A 189 5.08 -8.55 -12.98
N LEU A 190 6.07 -8.67 -13.87
CA LEU A 190 7.33 -9.38 -13.65
C LEU A 190 8.51 -8.41 -13.81
N HIS A 191 9.46 -8.46 -12.88
CA HIS A 191 10.76 -7.80 -12.99
C HIS A 191 11.84 -8.78 -12.54
N GLY A 192 12.69 -9.22 -13.48
CA GLY A 192 13.52 -10.41 -13.27
C GLY A 192 12.65 -11.60 -12.83
N ASN A 193 13.01 -12.22 -11.70
CA ASN A 193 12.26 -13.31 -11.07
C ASN A 193 11.29 -12.85 -9.97
N ARG A 194 11.01 -11.54 -9.86
CA ARG A 194 10.05 -11.00 -8.90
C ARG A 194 8.70 -10.78 -9.57
N VAL A 195 7.65 -11.31 -8.95
CA VAL A 195 6.26 -11.06 -9.32
C VAL A 195 5.68 -9.99 -8.40
N VAL A 196 4.90 -9.07 -8.97
CA VAL A 196 4.06 -8.13 -8.23
C VAL A 196 2.63 -8.24 -8.73
N ARG A 197 1.70 -8.53 -7.81
CA ARG A 197 0.25 -8.59 -8.02
C ARG A 197 -0.38 -7.37 -7.38
N ALA A 198 -0.75 -6.37 -8.16
CA ALA A 198 -1.52 -5.22 -7.70
C ALA A 198 -3.02 -5.54 -7.73
N ILE A 199 -3.71 -5.18 -6.65
CA ILE A 199 -5.11 -5.53 -6.36
C ILE A 199 -5.83 -4.27 -5.93
N GLU A 200 -6.97 -4.02 -6.58
CA GLU A 200 -7.87 -2.91 -6.26
C GLU A 200 -9.20 -3.48 -5.79
N VAL A 201 -9.64 -3.07 -4.60
CA VAL A 201 -10.87 -3.56 -3.97
C VAL A 201 -11.71 -2.37 -3.51
N ARG A 202 -13.00 -2.41 -3.78
CA ARG A 202 -13.99 -1.58 -3.09
C ARG A 202 -14.56 -2.38 -1.93
N GLY A 203 -14.72 -1.77 -0.75
CA GLY A 203 -15.22 -2.44 0.44
C GLY A 203 -14.10 -3.07 1.26
N ASP A 204 -14.23 -4.34 1.65
CA ASP A 204 -13.26 -5.02 2.51
C ASP A 204 -12.18 -5.80 1.73
N LEU A 205 -10.92 -5.37 1.87
CA LEU A 205 -9.78 -6.02 1.22
C LEU A 205 -9.61 -7.48 1.65
N LEU A 206 -9.66 -7.80 2.94
CA LEU A 206 -9.42 -9.16 3.42
C LEU A 206 -10.55 -10.10 3.03
N ALA A 207 -11.81 -9.62 3.10
CA ALA A 207 -12.95 -10.39 2.62
C ALA A 207 -12.83 -10.70 1.12
N ALA A 208 -12.43 -9.71 0.30
CA ALA A 208 -12.19 -9.91 -1.13
C ALA A 208 -11.05 -10.90 -1.40
N LEU A 209 -9.92 -10.78 -0.73
CA LEU A 209 -8.80 -11.71 -0.91
C LEU A 209 -9.18 -13.15 -0.51
N ARG A 210 -9.89 -13.34 0.61
CA ARG A 210 -10.38 -14.65 1.04
C ARG A 210 -11.42 -15.24 0.10
N HIS A 211 -12.34 -14.41 -0.41
CA HIS A 211 -13.34 -14.83 -1.36
C HIS A 211 -12.68 -15.36 -2.64
N VAL A 212 -11.77 -14.56 -3.21
CA VAL A 212 -11.02 -14.91 -4.43
C VAL A 212 -10.15 -16.14 -4.23
N ALA A 213 -9.44 -16.25 -3.09
CA ALA A 213 -8.57 -17.39 -2.80
C ALA A 213 -9.30 -18.74 -2.70
N ARG A 214 -10.60 -18.76 -2.39
CA ARG A 214 -11.41 -19.99 -2.30
C ARG A 214 -11.92 -20.48 -3.65
N GLN A 215 -11.82 -19.68 -4.71
CA GLN A 215 -12.38 -20.03 -6.01
C GLN A 215 -11.50 -21.06 -6.76
N PRO A 216 -12.09 -22.08 -7.41
CA PRO A 216 -11.35 -23.17 -8.04
C PRO A 216 -10.28 -22.73 -9.04
N GLU A 217 -10.58 -21.73 -9.87
CA GLU A 217 -9.67 -21.16 -10.87
C GLU A 217 -8.45 -20.50 -10.25
N VAL A 218 -8.61 -19.86 -9.09
CA VAL A 218 -7.51 -19.25 -8.35
C VAL A 218 -6.70 -20.32 -7.66
N ARG A 219 -7.35 -21.29 -6.99
CA ARG A 219 -6.67 -22.43 -6.37
C ARG A 219 -5.79 -23.19 -7.35
N ALA A 220 -6.32 -23.51 -8.54
CA ALA A 220 -5.58 -24.21 -9.57
C ALA A 220 -4.31 -23.45 -10.01
N VAL A 221 -4.39 -22.12 -10.09
CA VAL A 221 -3.24 -21.26 -10.41
C VAL A 221 -2.23 -21.22 -9.29
N GLU A 222 -2.69 -21.02 -8.05
CA GLU A 222 -1.80 -20.98 -6.88
C GLU A 222 -1.08 -22.33 -6.71
N GLU A 223 -1.77 -23.46 -6.89
CA GLU A 223 -1.19 -24.82 -6.90
C GLU A 223 -0.17 -25.00 -8.03
N ALA A 224 -0.48 -24.52 -9.24
CA ALA A 224 0.41 -24.62 -10.39
C ALA A 224 1.70 -23.80 -10.25
N ILE A 225 1.67 -22.66 -9.54
CA ILE A 225 2.87 -21.84 -9.31
C ILE A 225 3.73 -22.32 -8.14
N ASN A 226 3.18 -23.07 -7.19
CA ASN A 226 3.90 -23.50 -5.98
C ASN A 226 5.28 -24.15 -6.25
N PRO A 227 5.45 -25.07 -7.23
CA PRO A 227 6.76 -25.66 -7.52
C PRO A 227 7.84 -24.65 -7.94
N TYR A 228 7.43 -23.48 -8.43
CA TYR A 228 8.31 -22.44 -8.95
C TYR A 228 8.57 -21.31 -7.94
N LEU A 229 7.98 -21.32 -6.75
CA LEU A 229 8.25 -20.30 -5.72
C LEU A 229 9.59 -20.56 -5.04
N GLU A 230 10.36 -19.51 -4.74
CA GLU A 230 11.56 -19.66 -3.92
C GLU A 230 11.24 -20.00 -2.46
N GLN A 231 10.09 -19.54 -1.99
CA GLN A 231 9.59 -19.82 -0.64
C GLN A 231 8.35 -20.70 -0.75
N ASP A 232 8.46 -21.90 -0.21
CA ASP A 232 7.33 -22.81 -0.09
C ASP A 232 6.26 -22.18 0.82
N ARG A 233 4.99 -22.41 0.46
CA ARG A 233 3.83 -21.96 1.24
C ARG A 233 2.71 -22.98 1.13
N ASP A 234 1.91 -23.04 2.17
CA ASP A 234 0.67 -23.81 2.20
C ASP A 234 -0.47 -22.81 2.39
N LEU A 235 -1.33 -22.68 1.37
CA LEU A 235 -2.48 -21.79 1.43
C LEU A 235 -3.74 -22.47 1.99
N ASP A 236 -3.73 -23.80 2.16
CA ASP A 236 -4.80 -24.54 2.82
C ASP A 236 -4.64 -24.53 4.36
N ASP A 237 -3.43 -24.29 4.87
CA ASP A 237 -3.18 -23.99 6.29
C ASP A 237 -3.39 -22.49 6.61
N PRO A 238 -4.37 -22.11 7.47
CA PRO A 238 -4.64 -20.71 7.80
C PRO A 238 -3.45 -19.95 8.41
N ASP A 239 -2.60 -20.62 9.19
CA ASP A 239 -1.45 -19.99 9.82
C ASP A 239 -0.34 -19.70 8.80
N SER A 240 0.04 -20.70 8.00
CA SER A 240 0.96 -20.55 6.87
C SER A 240 0.47 -19.49 5.87
N ALA A 241 -0.82 -19.48 5.53
CA ALA A 241 -1.42 -18.47 4.67
C ALA A 241 -1.27 -17.06 5.27
N ARG A 242 -1.54 -16.87 6.56
CA ARG A 242 -1.41 -15.55 7.22
C ARG A 242 0.03 -15.06 7.27
N VAL A 243 0.98 -15.95 7.55
CA VAL A 243 2.41 -15.62 7.48
C VAL A 243 2.80 -15.24 6.05
N PHE A 244 2.38 -16.02 5.06
CA PHE A 244 2.64 -15.73 3.65
C PHE A 244 2.08 -14.36 3.23
N PHE A 245 0.80 -14.08 3.50
CA PHE A 245 0.22 -12.78 3.15
C PHE A 245 0.91 -11.64 3.88
N THR A 246 1.28 -11.83 5.15
CA THR A 246 2.04 -10.82 5.91
C THR A 246 3.42 -10.58 5.31
N ARG A 247 4.09 -11.60 4.76
CA ARG A 247 5.41 -11.49 4.09
C ARG A 247 5.36 -11.01 2.65
N ALA A 248 4.28 -11.31 1.95
CA ALA A 248 4.06 -10.91 0.57
C ALA A 248 3.44 -9.51 0.48
N ALA A 249 2.81 -9.01 1.54
CA ALA A 249 2.16 -7.70 1.57
C ALA A 249 3.12 -6.60 1.12
N LEU A 250 2.63 -5.79 0.17
CA LEU A 250 3.28 -4.60 -0.35
C LEU A 250 2.22 -3.48 -0.33
N PRO A 251 2.03 -2.79 0.82
CA PRO A 251 0.95 -1.81 0.99
C PRO A 251 1.15 -0.58 0.12
N ALA A 252 0.03 0.02 -0.32
CA ALA A 252 0.07 1.35 -0.93
C ALA A 252 0.40 2.39 0.14
N VAL A 253 1.46 3.17 -0.10
CA VAL A 253 1.89 4.26 0.77
C VAL A 253 1.45 5.62 0.21
N HIS A 254 1.15 5.69 -1.09
CA HIS A 254 0.69 6.92 -1.73
C HIS A 254 -0.18 6.62 -2.95
N HIS A 255 -1.21 7.44 -3.17
CA HIS A 255 -2.02 7.42 -4.37
C HIS A 255 -2.50 8.82 -4.74
N VAL A 256 -2.30 9.17 -6.02
CA VAL A 256 -2.88 10.33 -6.69
C VAL A 256 -3.74 9.89 -7.86
N THR A 257 -4.82 10.64 -8.10
CA THR A 257 -5.71 10.44 -9.24
C THR A 257 -6.30 11.76 -9.73
N VAL A 258 -6.52 11.87 -11.03
CA VAL A 258 -7.24 13.02 -11.62
C VAL A 258 -8.76 12.79 -11.73
N GLU A 259 -9.27 11.69 -11.15
CA GLU A 259 -10.69 11.28 -11.16
C GLU A 259 -11.33 11.25 -12.56
N GLN A 260 -10.52 11.06 -13.60
CA GLN A 260 -10.97 10.90 -14.98
C GLN A 260 -10.75 9.46 -15.43
N GLU A 261 -11.82 8.74 -15.74
CA GLU A 261 -11.70 7.46 -16.41
C GLU A 261 -11.37 7.67 -17.89
N ASP A 262 -10.31 7.01 -18.36
CA ASP A 262 -9.99 6.90 -19.77
C ASP A 262 -9.79 5.43 -20.12
N PRO A 263 -10.66 4.83 -20.96
CA PRO A 263 -10.55 3.43 -21.34
C PRO A 263 -9.30 3.14 -22.19
N THR A 264 -8.68 4.17 -22.77
CA THR A 264 -7.45 4.03 -23.56
C THR A 264 -6.18 4.04 -22.70
N ALA A 265 -6.31 4.40 -21.42
CA ALA A 265 -5.19 4.48 -20.51
C ALA A 265 -4.52 3.12 -20.32
N ARG A 266 -3.19 3.13 -20.42
CA ARG A 266 -2.37 1.94 -20.23
C ARG A 266 -1.76 1.95 -18.85
N ARG A 267 -1.75 0.78 -18.23
CA ARG A 267 -1.11 0.56 -16.94
C ARG A 267 0.34 0.13 -17.11
N HIS A 268 1.21 0.80 -16.40
CA HIS A 268 2.63 0.53 -16.36
C HIS A 268 3.08 0.36 -14.91
N ALA A 269 3.97 -0.59 -14.64
CA ALA A 269 4.61 -0.75 -13.34
C ALA A 269 6.11 -0.56 -13.47
N LEU A 270 6.70 0.15 -12.51
CA LEU A 270 8.12 0.40 -12.38
C LEU A 270 8.58 -0.14 -11.03
N PHE A 271 9.55 -1.04 -11.03
CA PHE A 271 10.22 -1.56 -9.84
C PHE A 271 11.51 -0.78 -9.62
N TYR A 272 11.62 -0.11 -8.48
CA TYR A 272 12.81 0.64 -8.10
C TYR A 272 13.53 -0.10 -6.98
N PRO A 273 14.70 -0.72 -7.25
CA PRO A 273 15.52 -1.29 -6.19
C PRO A 273 16.09 -0.14 -5.36
N ALA A 274 15.62 0.01 -4.12
CA ALA A 274 16.19 0.98 -3.22
C ALA A 274 17.50 0.45 -2.63
N ARG A 275 18.43 1.35 -2.33
CA ARG A 275 19.55 1.02 -1.44
C ARG A 275 19.01 0.53 -0.10
N PRO A 276 19.77 -0.30 0.63
CA PRO A 276 19.39 -0.73 1.98
C PRO A 276 18.97 0.47 2.84
N GLU A 277 17.79 0.34 3.46
CA GLU A 277 17.17 1.32 4.35
C GLU A 277 16.71 2.63 3.66
N CYS A 278 16.79 2.70 2.32
CA CYS A 278 16.38 3.87 1.55
C CYS A 278 14.98 3.72 0.93
N GLY A 279 14.34 2.55 1.00
CA GLY A 279 13.06 2.30 0.33
C GLY A 279 11.95 3.28 0.72
N MET A 280 11.84 3.61 2.01
CA MET A 280 10.84 4.59 2.46
C MET A 280 11.10 6.00 1.92
N ARG A 281 12.35 6.46 1.97
CA ARG A 281 12.76 7.76 1.43
C ARG A 281 12.54 7.83 -0.07
N LEU A 282 12.85 6.75 -0.79
CA LEU A 282 12.60 6.65 -2.22
C LEU A 282 11.10 6.74 -2.55
N ALA A 283 10.25 6.05 -1.79
CA ALA A 283 8.81 6.13 -1.96
C ALA A 283 8.27 7.54 -1.68
N GLU A 284 8.82 8.24 -0.69
CA GLU A 284 8.45 9.64 -0.39
C GLU A 284 8.86 10.60 -1.52
N GLU A 285 10.07 10.47 -2.07
CA GLU A 285 10.50 11.29 -3.22
C GLU A 285 9.63 11.03 -4.45
N LEU A 286 9.31 9.76 -4.73
CA LEU A 286 8.40 9.40 -5.82
C LEU A 286 7.00 9.98 -5.61
N ALA A 287 6.51 10.04 -4.36
CA ALA A 287 5.21 10.62 -4.04
C ALA A 287 5.17 12.13 -4.36
N ARG A 288 6.23 12.87 -4.02
CA ARG A 288 6.33 14.30 -4.40
C ARG A 288 6.34 14.49 -5.91
N HIS A 289 6.98 13.58 -6.64
CA HIS A 289 6.95 13.60 -8.10
C HIS A 289 5.57 13.27 -8.67
N ASP A 290 4.85 12.33 -8.07
CA ASP A 290 3.47 11.98 -8.41
C ASP A 290 2.51 13.16 -8.19
N GLU A 291 2.64 13.85 -7.06
CA GLU A 291 1.86 15.07 -6.78
C GLU A 291 2.13 16.16 -7.81
N ALA A 292 3.41 16.42 -8.11
CA ALA A 292 3.77 17.42 -9.12
C ALA A 292 3.26 17.05 -10.52
N ALA A 293 3.31 15.77 -10.89
CA ALA A 293 2.76 15.29 -12.16
C ALA A 293 1.23 15.34 -12.18
N ALA A 294 0.57 15.07 -11.06
CA ALA A 294 -0.88 15.18 -10.95
C ALA A 294 -1.33 16.64 -11.03
N ASP A 295 -0.57 17.59 -10.48
CA ASP A 295 -0.88 19.02 -10.49
C ASP A 295 -0.70 19.69 -11.87
N ASP A 296 0.20 19.16 -12.71
CA ASP A 296 0.41 19.62 -14.09
C ASP A 296 -0.76 19.24 -15.01
N PRO A 297 -1.56 20.20 -15.51
CA PRO A 297 -2.69 19.90 -16.41
C PRO A 297 -2.29 19.28 -17.75
N SER A 298 -1.02 19.41 -18.15
CA SER A 298 -0.47 18.82 -19.36
C SER A 298 0.03 17.38 -19.16
N SER A 299 0.01 16.89 -17.92
CA SER A 299 0.45 15.54 -17.60
C SER A 299 -0.47 14.48 -18.24
N PRO A 300 0.13 13.46 -18.88
CA PRO A 300 -0.64 12.35 -19.42
C PRO A 300 -1.03 11.32 -18.33
N VAL A 301 -0.54 11.47 -17.10
CA VAL A 301 -0.82 10.57 -15.97
C VAL A 301 -2.23 10.81 -15.48
N LEU A 302 -3.02 9.73 -15.39
CA LEU A 302 -4.35 9.75 -14.78
C LEU A 302 -4.31 9.35 -13.33
N SER A 303 -3.47 8.37 -13.01
CA SER A 303 -3.34 7.86 -11.67
C SER A 303 -1.93 7.34 -11.43
N SER A 304 -1.45 7.49 -10.19
CA SER A 304 -0.21 6.85 -9.74
C SER A 304 -0.39 6.28 -8.35
N THR A 305 0.05 5.05 -8.14
CA THR A 305 0.09 4.40 -6.82
C THR A 305 1.50 3.93 -6.52
N ILE A 306 2.01 4.29 -5.34
CA ILE A 306 3.29 3.80 -4.85
C ILE A 306 3.02 2.76 -3.77
N PHE A 307 3.59 1.58 -3.98
CA PHE A 307 3.63 0.50 -3.00
C PHE A 307 5.05 0.37 -2.47
N GLN A 308 5.18 0.19 -1.16
CA GLN A 308 6.49 0.07 -0.54
C GLN A 308 6.48 -0.90 0.62
N ARG A 309 7.58 -1.65 0.75
CA ARG A 309 7.97 -2.43 1.92
C ARG A 309 9.47 -2.63 1.90
N ASP A 310 10.13 -2.44 3.04
CA ASP A 310 11.58 -2.53 3.16
C ASP A 310 12.25 -1.72 2.02
N ASP A 311 13.09 -2.35 1.21
CA ASP A 311 13.76 -1.72 0.07
C ASP A 311 13.04 -1.97 -1.28
N VAL A 312 11.88 -2.61 -1.25
CA VAL A 312 11.04 -2.85 -2.43
C VAL A 312 10.10 -1.66 -2.61
N VAL A 313 10.30 -0.92 -3.71
CA VAL A 313 9.42 0.19 -4.11
C VAL A 313 8.87 -0.08 -5.50
N VAL A 314 7.55 -0.07 -5.63
CA VAL A 314 6.85 -0.26 -6.91
C VAL A 314 5.94 0.94 -7.16
N ARG A 315 6.07 1.57 -8.33
CA ARG A 315 5.17 2.63 -8.79
C ARG A 315 4.31 2.10 -9.93
N LEU A 316 2.99 2.21 -9.77
CA LEU A 316 2.00 1.82 -10.76
C LEU A 316 1.39 3.09 -11.34
N LEU A 317 1.43 3.23 -12.67
CA LEU A 317 0.98 4.42 -13.40
C LEU A 317 -0.11 4.02 -14.39
N ASP A 318 -1.25 4.72 -14.38
CA ASP A 318 -2.20 4.70 -15.48
C ASP A 318 -1.99 5.96 -16.33
N VAL A 319 -1.64 5.80 -17.60
CA VAL A 319 -1.18 6.89 -18.48
C VAL A 319 -1.96 6.89 -19.80
N ARG A 320 -2.41 8.06 -20.27
CA ARG A 320 -3.17 8.23 -21.53
C ARG A 320 -2.33 7.95 -22.77
N VAL A 321 -1.10 8.43 -22.74
CA VAL A 321 -0.08 8.18 -23.77
C VAL A 321 0.91 7.20 -23.16
N GLY A 322 1.37 6.22 -23.92
CA GLY A 322 2.36 5.26 -23.40
C GLY A 322 3.61 5.95 -22.87
N LEU A 323 4.38 5.25 -22.04
CA LEU A 323 5.69 5.72 -21.56
C LEU A 323 6.72 5.71 -22.71
N ASP A 324 6.65 6.69 -23.61
CA ASP A 324 7.61 6.97 -24.67
C ASP A 324 8.66 8.01 -24.24
N ASP A 325 9.79 8.06 -24.96
CA ASP A 325 10.94 8.90 -24.58
C ASP A 325 10.61 10.39 -24.57
N ALA A 326 9.67 10.85 -25.41
CA ALA A 326 9.29 12.25 -25.55
C ALA A 326 8.39 12.76 -24.39
N GLY A 327 7.67 11.85 -23.71
CA GLY A 327 6.76 12.15 -22.60
C GLY A 327 7.25 11.72 -21.22
N LEU A 328 8.33 10.95 -21.14
CA LEU A 328 8.73 10.22 -19.93
C LEU A 328 8.96 11.10 -18.70
N GLY A 329 9.69 12.21 -18.85
CA GLY A 329 9.96 13.13 -17.75
C GLY A 329 8.68 13.71 -17.13
N ARG A 330 7.68 14.02 -17.97
CA ARG A 330 6.36 14.49 -17.52
C ARG A 330 5.56 13.39 -16.85
N CYS A 331 5.56 12.18 -17.41
CA CYS A 331 4.87 11.03 -16.81
C CYS A 331 5.39 10.70 -15.41
N LEU A 332 6.69 10.93 -15.17
CA LEU A 332 7.32 10.55 -13.91
C LEU A 332 7.45 11.70 -12.92
N GLY A 333 7.08 12.93 -13.28
CA GLY A 333 7.28 14.13 -12.45
C GLY A 333 8.76 14.55 -12.31
N LEU A 334 9.61 14.07 -13.22
CA LEU A 334 11.07 14.21 -13.22
C LEU A 334 11.55 15.28 -14.20
N SER A 335 10.85 16.41 -14.28
CA SER A 335 11.21 17.55 -15.12
C SER A 335 12.42 18.31 -14.53
N GLY A 336 13.62 17.74 -14.63
CA GLY A 336 14.90 18.42 -14.37
C GLY A 336 16.00 17.59 -13.69
N ALA A 337 17.26 17.90 -14.04
CA ALA A 337 18.48 17.21 -13.60
C ALA A 337 18.65 17.05 -12.09
N ALA A 338 18.13 17.99 -11.29
CA ALA A 338 18.25 17.93 -9.84
C ALA A 338 17.42 16.76 -9.27
N ARG A 339 16.18 16.61 -9.73
CA ARG A 339 15.25 15.56 -9.29
C ARG A 339 15.72 14.17 -9.70
N VAL A 340 16.24 14.05 -10.93
CA VAL A 340 16.83 12.79 -11.42
C VAL A 340 18.05 12.39 -10.57
N ARG A 341 18.95 13.35 -10.29
CA ARG A 341 20.12 13.08 -9.44
C ARG A 341 19.72 12.65 -8.03
N GLU A 342 18.79 13.35 -7.40
CA GLU A 342 18.29 12.98 -6.08
C GLU A 342 17.74 11.55 -6.04
N LEU A 343 16.86 11.21 -7.00
CA LEU A 343 16.32 9.86 -7.15
C LEU A 343 17.44 8.81 -7.26
N THR A 344 18.45 9.06 -8.08
CA THR A 344 19.55 8.10 -8.29
C THR A 344 20.42 7.85 -7.05
N THR A 345 20.48 8.81 -6.11
CA THR A 345 21.23 8.60 -4.86
C THR A 345 20.60 7.55 -3.93
N LEU A 346 19.32 7.23 -4.16
CA LEU A 346 18.50 6.32 -3.37
C LEU A 346 18.38 4.92 -4.00
N LEU A 347 18.78 4.74 -5.27
CA LEU A 347 18.68 3.48 -6.01
C LEU A 347 19.91 2.60 -5.80
N ASP A 348 19.70 1.29 -5.73
CA ASP A 348 20.76 0.28 -5.67
C ASP A 348 21.21 -0.16 -7.08
N GLY A 349 22.50 -0.49 -7.24
CA GLY A 349 23.08 -1.00 -8.49
C GLY A 349 24.08 -0.07 -9.22
N PRO A 350 24.75 -0.59 -10.28
CA PRO A 350 25.83 0.11 -11.01
C PRO A 350 25.36 1.38 -11.76
N ASP A 351 24.06 1.56 -11.94
CA ASP A 351 23.46 2.75 -12.55
C ASP A 351 23.30 3.94 -11.58
N ALA A 352 23.70 3.79 -10.30
CA ALA A 352 23.71 4.86 -9.30
C ALA A 352 24.93 5.80 -9.40
N VAL A 353 25.91 5.49 -10.27
CA VAL A 353 27.16 6.25 -10.42
C VAL A 353 27.21 6.95 -11.78
N GLY A 354 27.05 8.28 -11.79
CA GLY A 354 27.40 9.13 -12.95
C GLY A 354 26.26 9.51 -13.90
N VAL A 355 25.00 9.49 -13.45
CA VAL A 355 23.81 9.78 -14.27
C VAL A 355 23.77 11.25 -14.74
N GLN A 356 23.71 11.47 -16.06
CA GLN A 356 23.42 12.77 -16.68
C GLN A 356 21.94 12.85 -17.11
N ASP A 357 21.42 14.03 -17.47
CA ASP A 357 20.02 14.24 -17.89
C ASP A 357 19.50 13.28 -18.98
N GLY A 358 20.42 12.70 -19.79
CA GLY A 358 20.09 11.74 -20.85
C GLY A 358 19.84 10.29 -20.40
N ASP A 359 20.03 9.96 -19.12
CA ASP A 359 19.97 8.58 -18.62
C ASP A 359 18.60 8.18 -18.05
N LEU A 360 17.63 9.11 -17.97
CA LEU A 360 16.27 8.81 -17.48
C LEU A 360 15.58 7.68 -18.28
N PRO A 361 15.60 7.67 -19.63
CA PRO A 361 15.05 6.55 -20.40
C PRO A 361 15.68 5.21 -20.02
N ARG A 362 16.99 5.18 -19.78
CA ARG A 362 17.71 3.97 -19.36
C ARG A 362 17.28 3.50 -17.97
N ILE A 363 17.19 4.41 -16.99
CA ILE A 363 16.74 4.08 -15.63
C ILE A 363 15.33 3.50 -15.67
N VAL A 364 14.44 4.11 -16.45
CA VAL A 364 13.05 3.65 -16.57
C VAL A 364 13.00 2.30 -17.25
N GLU A 365 13.78 2.08 -18.31
CA GLU A 365 13.79 0.79 -18.99
C GLU A 365 14.28 -0.33 -18.07
N LEU A 366 15.27 -0.07 -17.22
CA LEU A 366 15.74 -1.01 -16.21
C LEU A 366 14.71 -1.23 -15.09
N ALA A 367 13.96 -0.20 -14.71
CA ALA A 367 12.89 -0.29 -13.72
C ALA A 367 11.60 -0.91 -14.29
N ARG A 368 11.42 -0.93 -15.61
CA ARG A 368 10.17 -1.32 -16.26
C ARG A 368 9.85 -2.78 -15.95
N MET A 369 8.66 -3.00 -15.38
CA MET A 369 8.16 -4.34 -15.20
C MET A 369 7.38 -4.80 -16.44
N ARG A 370 7.56 -6.07 -16.83
CA ARG A 370 6.78 -6.71 -17.88
C ARG A 370 5.36 -6.97 -17.39
N ALA A 371 4.37 -6.44 -18.08
CA ALA A 371 2.97 -6.75 -17.81
C ALA A 371 2.65 -8.21 -18.20
N VAL A 372 2.01 -8.94 -17.29
CA VAL A 372 1.58 -10.34 -17.49
C VAL A 372 0.08 -10.38 -17.73
N THR A 373 -0.70 -9.71 -16.88
CA THR A 373 -2.14 -9.58 -17.04
C THR A 373 -2.63 -8.31 -16.40
N ASP A 374 -3.73 -7.76 -16.91
CA ASP A 374 -4.41 -6.62 -16.32
C ASP A 374 -5.91 -6.81 -16.54
N ARG A 375 -6.59 -7.29 -15.51
CA ARG A 375 -8.01 -7.65 -15.58
C ARG A 375 -8.81 -6.64 -14.79
N ARG A 376 -9.77 -6.01 -15.44
CA ARG A 376 -10.77 -5.13 -14.82
C ARG A 376 -12.06 -5.91 -14.69
N SER A 377 -12.67 -5.83 -13.52
CA SER A 377 -13.97 -6.42 -13.30
C SER A 377 -15.01 -5.64 -14.12
N PRO A 378 -15.97 -6.31 -14.78
CA PRO A 378 -16.99 -5.63 -15.58
C PRO A 378 -17.76 -4.64 -14.70
N GLN A 379 -18.05 -3.45 -15.23
CA GLN A 379 -18.95 -2.50 -14.57
C GLN A 379 -20.32 -3.16 -14.51
N GLY A 380 -20.79 -3.48 -13.32
CA GLY A 380 -22.04 -4.18 -13.06
C GLY A 380 -22.81 -3.49 -11.96
#